data_AF-A0A2U1K8M9-F1
#
_entry.id   AF-A0A2U1K8M9-F1
#
_cell.length_a   1.000
_cell.length_b   1.000
_cell.length_c   1.000
_cell.angle_alpha   90.00
_cell.angle_beta   90.00
_cell.angle_gamma   90.00
#
_symmetry.space_group_name_H-M   'P 1'
#
loop_
_entity.id
_entity.type
_entity.pdbx_description
1 polymer ?
#
loop_
_entity_poly.entity_id
_entity_poly.type
_entity_poly.pdbx_seq_one_letter_code
_entity_poly.pdbx_strand_id
1 'polypeptide(L)'
;MTHEPNWILDWYWDEVTGKNVSHLIRDYLNGRCKLRMAGDLHHYMRHSYVPSEKPASVQHFLVNGCGGAFLHPTHVFSNFNKAYGTTYETKAAYPSVQDSSRIALGNILKFRKKNWQFDFIGGFIYFILTFSMFPLCKLDHILQADTFSGHVKSFISTVWDVFMYMLGQSYVSFSGAIFLLVAATAFVPSQVSKRKRLAIGVVHVSAHLTAALVLMLLMELGVETCIRHNLLATSGYHSLYEWYRSVEIEHFPDPTGLRARIEQWTFGLYPACIKYLMSAFDVPEVMAVTRTNICKHGMVSLSRGGAIIYYASVFLYYWVFSTPVVSLVFGSYLYICINWLHLHFDEAFSSLRIANYKSFTRFHIKQDGDLEVFTLAVDKVPKEWKLDSDWENELRQPQQMSHHRKYPSTWRAKSIFQDPINTLRIVDHFVIQTDKPE
;
A
#
# COMPACT_ATOMS: atom_id res chain seq x y z
N MET A 1 4.13 -6.75 33.68
CA MET A 1 4.40 -6.28 32.30
C MET A 1 4.53 -7.50 31.40
N THR A 2 3.93 -7.47 30.22
CA THR A 2 4.09 -8.52 29.18
C THR A 2 4.62 -7.88 27.90
N HIS A 3 5.23 -8.66 27.01
CA HIS A 3 5.64 -8.16 25.69
C HIS A 3 4.42 -7.73 24.88
N GLU A 4 3.46 -8.64 24.76
CA GLU A 4 2.28 -8.50 23.91
C GLU A 4 1.01 -8.24 24.75
N PRO A 5 0.05 -7.44 24.26
CA PRO A 5 -1.21 -7.17 24.94
C PRO A 5 -2.22 -8.28 24.63
N ASN A 6 -1.96 -9.52 25.08
CA ASN A 6 -2.82 -10.66 24.73
C ASN A 6 -4.30 -10.41 25.08
N TRP A 7 -4.65 -9.59 26.08
CA TRP A 7 -6.07 -9.29 26.37
C TRP A 7 -6.80 -8.60 25.21
N ILE A 8 -6.12 -7.75 24.43
CA ILE A 8 -6.72 -7.02 23.31
C ILE A 8 -6.60 -7.81 22.01
N LEU A 9 -5.48 -8.53 21.84
CA LEU A 9 -5.23 -9.35 20.66
C LEU A 9 -6.04 -10.64 20.67
N ASP A 10 -6.17 -11.32 21.82
CA ASP A 10 -7.05 -12.48 22.00
C ASP A 10 -8.51 -12.07 21.73
N TRP A 11 -8.93 -10.88 22.20
CA TRP A 11 -10.26 -10.34 21.88
C TRP A 11 -10.43 -10.06 20.39
N TYR A 12 -9.43 -9.48 19.75
CA TYR A 12 -9.50 -9.17 18.33
C TYR A 12 -9.53 -10.45 17.49
N TRP A 13 -8.64 -11.41 17.75
CA TRP A 13 -8.51 -12.63 16.96
C TRP A 13 -9.49 -13.75 17.33
N ASP A 14 -10.24 -13.60 18.43
CA ASP A 14 -11.06 -14.65 19.03
C ASP A 14 -10.22 -15.88 19.41
N GLU A 15 -9.05 -15.63 20.01
CA GLU A 15 -8.08 -16.65 20.42
C GLU A 15 -7.83 -16.63 21.94
N VAL A 16 -7.07 -17.60 22.45
CA VAL A 16 -6.66 -17.65 23.87
C VAL A 16 -5.18 -18.02 23.96
N THR A 17 -4.32 -17.02 23.82
CA THR A 17 -2.85 -17.20 23.83
C THR A 17 -2.27 -17.01 25.24
N GLY A 18 -2.83 -16.09 26.03
CA GLY A 18 -2.29 -15.67 27.34
C GLY A 18 -2.58 -16.60 28.52
N LYS A 19 -2.64 -17.93 28.36
CA LYS A 19 -3.11 -18.88 29.39
C LYS A 19 -2.33 -18.80 30.71
N ASN A 20 -1.00 -18.85 30.64
CA ASN A 20 -0.14 -18.83 31.84
C ASN A 20 -0.26 -17.51 32.61
N VAL A 21 -0.28 -16.38 31.87
CA VAL A 21 -0.44 -15.04 32.47
C VAL A 21 -1.84 -14.90 33.09
N SER A 22 -2.86 -15.46 32.46
CA SER A 22 -4.23 -15.44 32.97
C SER A 22 -4.37 -16.25 34.25
N HIS A 23 -3.73 -17.43 34.34
CA HIS A 23 -3.65 -18.25 35.55
C HIS A 23 -2.91 -17.51 36.69
N LEU A 24 -1.76 -16.89 36.38
CA LEU A 24 -1.04 -16.05 37.35
C LEU A 24 -1.92 -14.91 37.91
N ILE A 25 -2.62 -14.18 37.03
CA ILE A 25 -3.45 -13.04 37.43
C ILE A 25 -4.66 -13.47 38.25
N ARG A 26 -5.37 -14.51 37.81
CA ARG A 26 -6.63 -14.94 38.42
C ARG A 26 -6.41 -15.72 39.70
N ASP A 27 -5.47 -16.65 39.70
CA ASP A 27 -5.38 -17.66 40.77
C ASP A 27 -4.35 -17.29 41.83
N TYR A 28 -3.25 -16.63 41.45
CA TYR A 28 -2.18 -16.24 42.38
C TYR A 28 -2.21 -14.77 42.79
N LEU A 29 -2.37 -13.85 41.84
CA LEU A 29 -2.47 -12.43 42.16
C LEU A 29 -3.84 -12.11 42.77
N ASN A 30 -4.91 -12.73 42.28
CA ASN A 30 -6.26 -12.71 42.83
C ASN A 30 -6.71 -11.30 43.29
N GLY A 31 -6.86 -10.38 42.34
CA GLY A 31 -7.26 -8.98 42.60
C GLY A 31 -6.13 -8.02 42.95
N ARG A 32 -4.90 -8.51 43.17
CA ARG A 32 -3.72 -7.65 43.45
C ARG A 32 -3.09 -7.02 42.21
N CYS A 33 -3.49 -7.41 41.00
CA CYS A 33 -2.95 -6.82 39.78
C CYS A 33 -3.61 -5.47 39.49
N LYS A 34 -3.03 -4.36 39.97
CA LYS A 34 -3.60 -3.02 39.73
C LYS A 34 -3.37 -2.52 38.29
N LEU A 35 -2.20 -2.82 37.72
CA LEU A 35 -1.84 -2.43 36.36
C LEU A 35 -1.23 -3.60 35.61
N ARG A 36 -1.78 -3.91 34.43
CA ARG A 36 -1.12 -4.75 33.43
C ARG A 36 -0.79 -3.90 32.22
N MET A 37 0.49 -3.91 31.85
CA MET A 37 0.99 -3.18 30.69
C MET A 37 1.70 -4.08 29.69
N ALA A 38 1.62 -3.71 28.42
CA ALA A 38 2.31 -4.36 27.32
C ALA A 38 2.67 -3.38 26.19
N GLY A 39 3.57 -3.82 25.32
CA GLY A 39 3.97 -3.12 24.10
C GLY A 39 3.35 -3.77 22.87
N ASP A 40 4.20 -4.08 21.88
CA ASP A 40 3.90 -4.76 20.61
C ASP A 40 2.95 -4.01 19.66
N LEU A 41 1.77 -3.60 20.15
CA LEU A 41 0.91 -2.68 19.42
C LEU A 41 1.48 -1.27 19.47
N HIS A 42 1.85 -0.73 18.31
CA HIS A 42 2.55 0.55 18.18
C HIS A 42 1.65 1.79 18.32
N HIS A 43 0.77 1.76 19.32
CA HIS A 43 -0.04 2.88 19.75
C HIS A 43 -0.03 2.95 21.29
N TYR A 44 -0.69 3.96 21.83
CA TYR A 44 -1.03 4.00 23.23
C TYR A 44 -2.54 3.83 23.42
N MET A 45 -2.94 2.99 24.38
CA MET A 45 -4.34 2.77 24.72
C MET A 45 -4.50 2.33 26.17
N ARG A 46 -5.34 3.03 26.94
CA ARG A 46 -5.67 2.67 28.32
C ARG A 46 -7.13 2.29 28.46
N HIS A 47 -7.35 1.16 29.11
CA HIS A 47 -8.66 0.71 29.57
C HIS A 47 -8.66 0.64 31.09
N SER A 48 -9.75 1.09 31.71
CA SER A 48 -9.95 0.99 33.17
C SER A 48 -11.19 0.18 33.45
N TYR A 49 -11.14 -0.63 34.51
CA TYR A 49 -12.28 -1.43 34.91
C TYR A 49 -13.48 -0.55 35.24
N VAL A 50 -14.67 -1.06 34.95
CA VAL A 50 -15.94 -0.49 35.40
C VAL A 50 -16.27 -1.14 36.74
N PRO A 51 -16.49 -0.36 37.82
CA PRO A 51 -16.83 -0.91 39.13
C PRO A 51 -18.02 -1.87 39.08
N SER A 52 -17.90 -3.00 39.76
CA SER A 52 -18.93 -4.03 39.86
C SER A 52 -18.88 -4.69 41.24
N GLU A 53 -19.88 -5.49 41.61
CA GLU A 53 -19.92 -6.20 42.90
C GLU A 53 -18.71 -7.12 43.11
N LYS A 54 -18.12 -7.64 42.03
CA LYS A 54 -16.90 -8.45 42.10
C LYS A 54 -15.66 -7.60 41.87
N PRO A 55 -14.59 -7.77 42.67
CA PRO A 55 -13.33 -7.09 42.43
C PRO A 55 -12.75 -7.51 41.08
N ALA A 56 -12.27 -6.54 40.33
CA ALA A 56 -11.63 -6.78 39.04
C ALA A 56 -10.32 -7.56 39.23
N SER A 57 -10.06 -8.57 38.39
CA SER A 57 -8.76 -9.26 38.39
C SER A 57 -7.60 -8.33 37.98
N VAL A 58 -7.91 -7.32 37.15
CA VAL A 58 -6.98 -6.25 36.75
C VAL A 58 -7.73 -4.91 36.79
N GLN A 59 -7.19 -3.88 37.44
CA GLN A 59 -7.86 -2.56 37.44
C GLN A 59 -7.62 -1.78 36.15
N HIS A 60 -6.37 -1.76 35.65
CA HIS A 60 -6.01 -1.03 34.43
C HIS A 60 -5.25 -1.89 33.44
N PHE A 61 -5.65 -1.80 32.16
CA PHE A 61 -4.85 -2.28 31.03
C PHE A 61 -4.23 -1.09 30.32
N LEU A 62 -2.94 -1.18 30.04
CA LEU A 62 -2.19 -0.14 29.34
C LEU A 62 -1.36 -0.75 28.21
N VAL A 63 -1.70 -0.39 26.99
CA VAL A 63 -0.86 -0.64 25.81
C VAL A 63 -0.01 0.59 25.59
N ASN A 64 1.30 0.44 25.53
CA ASN A 64 2.21 1.48 25.03
C ASN A 64 3.37 0.86 24.25
N GLY A 65 3.14 0.57 22.97
CA GLY A 65 4.17 0.12 22.05
C GLY A 65 4.66 1.21 21.10
N CYS A 66 4.40 2.49 21.38
CA CYS A 66 4.68 3.60 20.46
C CYS A 66 6.15 3.67 19.97
N GLY A 67 7.10 3.05 20.66
CA GLY A 67 8.51 2.93 20.24
C GLY A 67 8.75 2.12 18.96
N GLY A 68 7.74 1.41 18.42
CA GLY A 68 7.88 0.55 17.25
C GLY A 68 8.21 1.23 15.91
N ALA A 69 8.38 0.44 14.86
CA ALA A 69 8.83 0.93 13.55
C ALA A 69 7.80 1.81 12.82
N PHE A 70 6.51 1.57 13.02
CA PHE A 70 5.40 2.32 12.42
C PHE A 70 4.21 2.36 13.39
N LEU A 71 3.32 3.34 13.25
CA LEU A 71 2.10 3.46 14.06
C LEU A 71 1.11 2.30 13.82
N HIS A 72 0.49 1.74 14.85
CA HIS A 72 -0.71 0.88 14.71
C HIS A 72 -2.01 1.68 14.91
N PRO A 73 -3.13 1.25 14.31
CA PRO A 73 -4.42 1.92 14.51
C PRO A 73 -4.94 1.68 15.92
N THR A 74 -5.52 2.73 16.51
CA THR A 74 -6.35 2.64 17.73
C THR A 74 -7.84 2.36 17.45
N HIS A 75 -8.38 2.75 16.29
CA HIS A 75 -9.82 2.66 16.03
C HIS A 75 -10.34 1.24 15.84
N VAL A 76 -9.50 0.33 15.34
CA VAL A 76 -9.82 -1.11 15.23
C VAL A 76 -10.15 -1.74 16.58
N PHE A 77 -9.52 -1.24 17.65
CA PHE A 77 -9.66 -1.79 18.99
C PHE A 77 -10.66 -1.04 19.87
N SER A 78 -11.40 -0.07 19.32
CA SER A 78 -12.28 0.82 20.10
C SER A 78 -13.43 0.08 20.80
N ASN A 79 -13.81 -1.10 20.31
CA ASN A 79 -14.93 -1.88 20.82
C ASN A 79 -14.52 -2.89 21.90
N PHE A 80 -13.24 -2.97 22.26
CA PHE A 80 -12.79 -3.80 23.36
C PHE A 80 -13.40 -3.30 24.69
N ASN A 81 -14.13 -4.18 25.38
CA ASN A 81 -14.82 -3.81 26.61
C ASN A 81 -14.86 -4.89 27.69
N LYS A 82 -14.30 -6.09 27.46
CA LYS A 82 -14.38 -7.20 28.40
C LYS A 82 -13.08 -8.01 28.41
N ALA A 83 -12.62 -8.33 29.61
CA ALA A 83 -11.56 -9.31 29.84
C ALA A 83 -11.71 -9.92 31.23
N TYR A 84 -11.38 -11.20 31.40
CA TYR A 84 -11.46 -11.88 32.71
C TYR A 84 -12.84 -11.78 33.39
N GLY A 85 -13.93 -11.71 32.61
CA GLY A 85 -15.28 -11.54 33.15
C GLY A 85 -15.57 -10.15 33.73
N THR A 86 -14.64 -9.20 33.61
CA THR A 86 -14.78 -7.80 34.05
C THR A 86 -15.02 -6.91 32.83
N THR A 87 -15.85 -5.89 32.99
CA THR A 87 -16.10 -4.86 31.96
C THR A 87 -15.10 -3.72 32.10
N TYR A 88 -14.62 -3.20 30.98
CA TYR A 88 -13.66 -2.10 30.90
C TYR A 88 -14.16 -1.01 29.99
N GLU A 89 -13.71 0.21 30.26
CA GLU A 89 -13.94 1.39 29.43
C GLU A 89 -12.59 1.95 28.95
N THR A 90 -12.53 2.29 27.66
CA THR A 90 -11.39 3.02 27.07
C THR A 90 -11.33 4.43 27.62
N LYS A 91 -10.30 4.76 28.41
CA LYS A 91 -10.13 6.08 29.01
C LYS A 91 -9.28 7.01 28.15
N ALA A 92 -8.28 6.47 27.47
CA ALA A 92 -7.39 7.25 26.62
C ALA A 92 -6.85 6.39 25.46
N ALA A 93 -6.64 7.02 24.31
CA ALA A 93 -6.02 6.42 23.14
C ALA A 93 -5.18 7.46 22.41
N TYR A 94 -3.99 7.07 21.94
CA TYR A 94 -3.10 7.95 21.20
C TYR A 94 -2.46 7.20 20.00
N PRO A 95 -2.71 7.65 18.75
CA PRO A 95 -3.61 8.75 18.38
C PRO A 95 -5.07 8.48 18.79
N SER A 96 -5.88 9.54 18.85
CA SER A 96 -7.30 9.38 19.15
C SER A 96 -7.96 8.44 18.14
N VAL A 97 -9.04 7.75 18.54
CA VAL A 97 -9.78 6.84 17.64
C VAL A 97 -10.21 7.55 16.34
N GLN A 98 -10.61 8.82 16.44
CA GLN A 98 -11.00 9.62 15.27
C GLN A 98 -9.81 9.96 14.37
N ASP A 99 -8.69 10.39 14.95
CA ASP A 99 -7.49 10.72 14.18
C ASP A 99 -6.90 9.48 13.51
N SER A 100 -6.92 8.36 14.23
CA SER A 100 -6.52 7.05 13.74
C SER A 100 -7.28 6.62 12.49
N SER A 101 -8.61 6.76 12.50
CA SER A 101 -9.44 6.48 11.31
C SER A 101 -9.14 7.43 10.14
N ARG A 102 -8.90 8.72 10.43
CA ARG A 102 -8.50 9.72 9.41
C ARG A 102 -7.12 9.44 8.82
N ILE A 103 -6.17 8.99 9.64
CA ILE A 103 -4.82 8.61 9.19
C ILE A 103 -4.90 7.48 8.16
N ALA A 104 -5.85 6.55 8.32
CA ALA A 104 -6.04 5.44 7.40
C ALA A 104 -6.35 5.88 5.95
N LEU A 105 -6.89 7.10 5.72
CA LEU A 105 -7.06 7.68 4.38
C LEU A 105 -5.74 7.76 3.60
N GLY A 106 -4.61 7.76 4.31
CA GLY A 106 -3.29 7.60 3.72
C GLY A 106 -3.16 6.36 2.83
N ASN A 107 -3.95 5.30 3.04
CA ASN A 107 -3.93 4.12 2.18
C ASN A 107 -4.38 4.43 0.75
N ILE A 108 -5.32 5.36 0.55
CA ILE A 108 -5.69 5.79 -0.80
C ILE A 108 -4.63 6.73 -1.38
N LEU A 109 -4.23 7.74 -0.60
CA LEU A 109 -3.45 8.87 -1.11
C LEU A 109 -1.93 8.63 -1.17
N LYS A 110 -1.39 7.76 -0.31
CA LYS A 110 0.05 7.61 -0.08
C LYS A 110 0.56 6.19 -0.33
N PHE A 111 -0.31 5.19 -0.45
CA PHE A 111 0.11 3.80 -0.62
C PHE A 111 1.06 3.63 -1.81
N ARG A 112 0.68 4.10 -3.00
CA ARG A 112 1.55 4.03 -4.19
C ARG A 112 2.90 4.70 -3.97
N LYS A 113 2.91 5.93 -3.42
CA LYS A 113 4.15 6.68 -3.16
C LYS A 113 5.07 5.96 -2.18
N LYS A 114 4.51 5.26 -1.20
CA LYS A 114 5.26 4.52 -0.17
C LYS A 114 5.67 3.12 -0.63
N ASN A 115 4.89 2.51 -1.52
CA ASN A 115 5.01 1.12 -1.92
C ASN A 115 5.12 1.00 -3.44
N TRP A 116 5.89 1.88 -4.10
CA TRP A 116 6.05 1.88 -5.56
C TRP A 116 6.53 0.54 -6.13
N GLN A 117 7.20 -0.30 -5.32
CA GLN A 117 7.59 -1.66 -5.72
C GLN A 117 6.38 -2.58 -5.97
N PHE A 118 5.24 -2.31 -5.32
CA PHE A 118 3.98 -3.02 -5.56
C PHE A 118 3.47 -2.83 -6.99
N ASP A 119 3.75 -1.67 -7.62
CA ASP A 119 3.35 -1.40 -9.00
C ASP A 119 3.92 -2.44 -9.97
N PHE A 120 5.17 -2.89 -9.79
CA PHE A 120 5.75 -3.93 -10.65
C PHE A 120 4.94 -5.21 -10.65
N ILE A 121 4.67 -5.74 -9.45
CA ILE A 121 3.93 -6.99 -9.26
C ILE A 121 2.48 -6.80 -9.74
N GLY A 122 1.85 -5.68 -9.33
CA GLY A 122 0.47 -5.37 -9.65
C GLY A 122 0.20 -5.21 -11.15
N GLY A 123 1.07 -4.50 -11.87
CA GLY A 123 0.96 -4.34 -13.33
C GLY A 123 1.15 -5.66 -14.07
N PHE A 124 2.05 -6.53 -13.60
CA PHE A 124 2.23 -7.87 -14.16
C PHE A 124 0.98 -8.74 -13.95
N ILE A 125 0.38 -8.69 -12.75
CA ILE A 125 -0.90 -9.35 -12.47
C ILE A 125 -1.99 -8.85 -13.43
N TYR A 126 -2.14 -7.53 -13.60
CA TYR A 126 -3.12 -6.98 -14.52
C TYR A 126 -2.90 -7.43 -15.95
N PHE A 127 -1.64 -7.50 -16.40
CA PHE A 127 -1.32 -8.01 -17.72
C PHE A 127 -1.74 -9.47 -17.90
N ILE A 128 -1.47 -10.34 -16.92
CA ILE A 128 -1.94 -11.74 -16.93
C ILE A 128 -3.47 -11.80 -17.01
N LEU A 129 -4.17 -10.98 -16.23
CA LEU A 129 -5.64 -10.93 -16.22
C LEU A 129 -6.23 -10.56 -17.58
N THR A 130 -5.49 -9.84 -18.43
CA THR A 130 -5.94 -9.39 -19.76
C THR A 130 -5.23 -10.07 -20.93
N PHE A 131 -4.19 -10.85 -20.66
CA PHE A 131 -3.25 -11.39 -21.65
C PHE A 131 -3.93 -12.07 -22.83
N SER A 132 -4.91 -12.94 -22.55
CA SER A 132 -5.58 -13.74 -23.55
C SER A 132 -6.56 -12.98 -24.45
N MET A 133 -6.82 -11.71 -24.17
CA MET A 133 -7.79 -10.89 -24.91
C MET A 133 -7.15 -9.87 -25.85
N PHE A 134 -5.82 -9.73 -25.81
CA PHE A 134 -5.08 -8.90 -26.75
C PHE A 134 -4.84 -9.62 -28.09
N PRO A 135 -4.93 -8.92 -29.25
CA PRO A 135 -5.56 -7.62 -29.46
C PRO A 135 -7.09 -7.70 -29.54
N LEU A 136 -7.76 -6.56 -29.30
CA LEU A 136 -9.19 -6.41 -29.56
C LEU A 136 -9.42 -5.89 -30.97
N CYS A 137 -9.81 -6.77 -31.89
CA CYS A 137 -9.91 -6.45 -33.33
C CYS A 137 -11.23 -5.80 -33.78
N LYS A 138 -12.28 -5.82 -32.95
CA LYS A 138 -13.59 -5.25 -33.28
C LYS A 138 -13.94 -4.16 -32.28
N LEU A 139 -13.53 -2.94 -32.56
CA LEU A 139 -13.77 -1.77 -31.69
C LEU A 139 -14.56 -0.67 -32.39
N ASP A 140 -14.83 -0.83 -33.68
CA ASP A 140 -15.39 0.24 -34.51
C ASP A 140 -16.76 0.72 -34.04
N HIS A 141 -17.57 -0.21 -33.56
CA HIS A 141 -18.91 0.04 -33.04
C HIS A 141 -18.91 0.96 -31.81
N ILE A 142 -17.82 0.98 -31.02
CA ILE A 142 -17.70 1.88 -29.87
C ILE A 142 -17.52 3.32 -30.34
N LEU A 143 -16.79 3.54 -31.43
CA LEU A 143 -16.44 4.87 -31.93
C LEU A 143 -17.51 5.46 -32.89
N GLN A 144 -18.43 4.64 -33.40
CA GLN A 144 -19.44 5.02 -34.40
C GLN A 144 -20.83 5.35 -33.84
N ALA A 145 -21.04 5.32 -32.52
CA ALA A 145 -22.36 5.61 -31.95
C ALA A 145 -22.72 7.11 -32.07
N ASP A 146 -23.97 7.41 -32.42
CA ASP A 146 -24.41 8.81 -32.65
C ASP A 146 -24.61 9.63 -31.37
N THR A 147 -24.60 8.98 -30.19
CA THR A 147 -24.87 9.63 -28.90
C THR A 147 -23.89 9.21 -27.82
N PHE A 148 -23.64 10.09 -26.85
CA PHE A 148 -22.80 9.79 -25.68
C PHE A 148 -23.29 8.55 -24.91
N SER A 149 -24.60 8.42 -24.70
CA SER A 149 -25.17 7.22 -24.06
C SER A 149 -24.94 5.96 -24.90
N GLY A 150 -24.94 6.08 -26.22
CA GLY A 150 -24.60 4.99 -27.14
C GLY A 150 -23.16 4.53 -26.97
N HIS A 151 -22.20 5.47 -26.91
CA HIS A 151 -20.79 5.16 -26.66
C HIS A 151 -20.59 4.45 -25.31
N VAL A 152 -21.20 4.96 -24.23
CA VAL A 152 -21.11 4.34 -22.89
C VAL A 152 -21.70 2.94 -22.88
N LYS A 153 -22.88 2.74 -23.49
CA LYS A 153 -23.52 1.42 -23.58
C LYS A 153 -22.65 0.43 -24.38
N SER A 154 -22.11 0.87 -25.52
CA SER A 154 -21.21 0.07 -26.35
C SER A 154 -19.95 -0.33 -25.60
N PHE A 155 -19.34 0.62 -24.88
CA PHE A 155 -18.16 0.39 -24.05
C PHE A 155 -18.43 -0.67 -22.97
N ILE A 156 -19.51 -0.50 -22.19
CA ILE A 156 -19.89 -1.44 -21.14
C ILE A 156 -20.18 -2.83 -21.72
N SER A 157 -20.91 -2.90 -22.85
CA SER A 157 -21.18 -4.16 -23.55
C SER A 157 -19.88 -4.86 -23.94
N THR A 158 -18.92 -4.14 -24.51
CA THR A 158 -17.63 -4.72 -24.90
C THR A 158 -16.81 -5.19 -23.70
N VAL A 159 -16.79 -4.45 -22.58
CA VAL A 159 -16.16 -4.94 -21.34
C VAL A 159 -16.81 -6.24 -20.87
N TRP A 160 -18.13 -6.34 -20.95
CA TRP A 160 -18.87 -7.54 -20.59
C TRP A 160 -18.58 -8.73 -21.53
N ASP A 161 -18.55 -8.49 -22.84
CA ASP A 161 -18.23 -9.52 -23.84
C ASP A 161 -16.81 -10.07 -23.63
N VAL A 162 -15.84 -9.18 -23.38
CA VAL A 162 -14.45 -9.55 -23.05
C VAL A 162 -14.39 -10.33 -21.73
N PHE A 163 -15.14 -9.92 -20.71
CA PHE A 163 -15.23 -10.65 -19.45
C PHE A 163 -15.76 -12.08 -19.66
N MET A 164 -16.84 -12.23 -20.42
CA MET A 164 -17.41 -13.55 -20.75
C MET A 164 -16.45 -14.40 -21.58
N TYR A 165 -15.75 -13.79 -22.53
CA TYR A 165 -14.69 -14.47 -23.28
C TYR A 165 -13.57 -14.97 -22.36
N MET A 166 -13.12 -14.13 -21.41
CA MET A 166 -12.10 -14.50 -20.45
C MET A 166 -12.54 -15.67 -19.57
N LEU A 167 -13.80 -15.71 -19.11
CA LEU A 167 -14.34 -16.83 -18.34
C LEU A 167 -14.51 -18.12 -19.16
N GLY A 168 -14.95 -18.02 -20.42
CA GLY A 168 -15.38 -19.18 -21.21
C GLY A 168 -14.32 -19.77 -22.12
N GLN A 169 -13.36 -18.97 -22.59
CA GLN A 169 -12.46 -19.33 -23.70
C GLN A 169 -10.97 -19.06 -23.40
N SER A 170 -10.65 -18.34 -22.32
CA SER A 170 -9.25 -18.06 -21.96
C SER A 170 -8.75 -19.02 -20.89
N TYR A 171 -7.58 -19.63 -21.10
CA TYR A 171 -6.97 -20.50 -20.09
C TYR A 171 -6.05 -19.71 -19.15
N VAL A 172 -5.19 -18.86 -19.71
CA VAL A 172 -4.16 -18.10 -18.95
C VAL A 172 -4.81 -17.05 -18.06
N SER A 173 -5.63 -16.16 -18.65
CA SER A 173 -6.28 -15.08 -17.90
C SER A 173 -7.30 -15.59 -16.88
N PHE A 174 -8.06 -16.65 -17.21
CA PHE A 174 -8.95 -17.31 -16.24
C PHE A 174 -8.18 -17.91 -15.06
N SER A 175 -7.10 -18.65 -15.32
CA SER A 175 -6.27 -19.23 -14.27
C SER A 175 -5.62 -18.15 -13.40
N GLY A 176 -5.18 -17.05 -14.00
CA GLY A 176 -4.71 -15.86 -13.29
C GLY A 176 -5.78 -15.27 -12.36
N ALA A 177 -7.02 -15.16 -12.83
CA ALA A 177 -8.14 -14.65 -12.03
C ALA A 177 -8.48 -15.59 -10.85
N ILE A 178 -8.48 -16.91 -11.07
CA ILE A 178 -8.71 -17.89 -10.01
C ILE A 178 -7.58 -17.85 -8.97
N PHE A 179 -6.32 -17.80 -9.40
CA PHE A 179 -5.19 -17.71 -8.49
C PHE A 179 -5.25 -16.43 -7.65
N LEU A 180 -5.58 -15.29 -8.28
CA LEU A 180 -5.77 -14.02 -7.58
C LEU A 180 -6.92 -14.10 -6.58
N LEU A 181 -8.03 -14.79 -6.90
CA LEU A 181 -9.15 -14.98 -5.98
C LEU A 181 -8.75 -15.83 -4.76
N VAL A 182 -8.01 -16.91 -4.97
CA VAL A 182 -7.48 -17.75 -3.89
C VAL A 182 -6.54 -16.92 -3.00
N ALA A 183 -5.60 -16.20 -3.60
CA ALA A 183 -4.65 -15.35 -2.88
C ALA A 183 -5.36 -14.23 -2.10
N ALA A 184 -6.31 -13.52 -2.71
CA ALA A 184 -7.09 -12.46 -2.07
C ALA A 184 -7.93 -13.00 -0.91
N THR A 185 -8.57 -14.16 -1.07
CA THR A 185 -9.37 -14.80 0.00
C THR A 185 -8.48 -15.27 1.15
N ALA A 186 -7.30 -15.82 0.83
CA ALA A 186 -6.32 -16.24 1.83
C ALA A 186 -5.75 -15.04 2.61
N PHE A 187 -5.53 -13.91 1.93
CA PHE A 187 -5.05 -12.66 2.51
C PHE A 187 -6.03 -12.04 3.53
N VAL A 188 -7.35 -12.25 3.38
CA VAL A 188 -8.31 -11.78 4.39
C VAL A 188 -8.06 -12.49 5.73
N PRO A 189 -7.94 -11.75 6.86
CA PRO A 189 -7.64 -12.32 8.17
C PRO A 189 -8.64 -13.40 8.62
N SER A 190 -8.17 -14.35 9.43
CA SER A 190 -8.96 -15.48 9.97
C SER A 190 -10.07 -15.06 10.94
N GLN A 191 -10.00 -13.85 11.48
CA GLN A 191 -11.00 -13.26 12.38
C GLN A 191 -12.44 -13.34 11.83
N VAL A 192 -12.61 -13.33 10.51
CA VAL A 192 -13.92 -13.41 9.87
C VAL A 192 -14.18 -14.80 9.29
N SER A 193 -15.46 -15.18 9.26
CA SER A 193 -15.89 -16.50 8.74
C SER A 193 -15.41 -16.74 7.30
N LYS A 194 -15.18 -18.02 6.95
CA LYS A 194 -14.75 -18.42 5.59
C LYS A 194 -15.63 -17.85 4.48
N ARG A 195 -16.95 -17.74 4.72
CA ARG A 195 -17.91 -17.14 3.78
C ARG A 195 -17.66 -15.64 3.59
N LYS A 196 -17.43 -14.90 4.68
CA LYS A 196 -17.13 -13.46 4.63
C LYS A 196 -15.78 -13.19 4.00
N ARG A 197 -14.76 -14.02 4.27
CA ARG A 197 -13.45 -13.97 3.60
C ARG A 197 -13.58 -14.12 2.10
N LEU A 198 -14.33 -15.13 1.64
CA LEU A 198 -14.59 -15.33 0.22
C LEU A 198 -15.35 -14.14 -0.37
N ALA A 199 -16.37 -13.62 0.30
CA ALA A 199 -17.13 -12.47 -0.20
C ALA A 199 -16.25 -11.21 -0.37
N ILE A 200 -15.41 -10.90 0.63
CA ILE A 200 -14.46 -9.79 0.55
C ILE A 200 -13.44 -10.02 -0.58
N GLY A 201 -12.90 -11.24 -0.69
CA GLY A 201 -11.98 -11.62 -1.75
C GLY A 201 -12.59 -11.46 -3.15
N VAL A 202 -13.83 -11.94 -3.35
CA VAL A 202 -14.57 -11.79 -4.61
C VAL A 202 -14.73 -10.31 -4.96
N VAL A 203 -15.21 -9.48 -4.04
CA VAL A 203 -15.39 -8.04 -4.30
C VAL A 203 -14.07 -7.37 -4.66
N HIS A 204 -12.99 -7.70 -3.95
CA HIS A 204 -11.66 -7.15 -4.22
C HIS A 204 -11.11 -7.57 -5.59
N VAL A 205 -11.23 -8.86 -5.94
CA VAL A 205 -10.80 -9.36 -7.25
C VAL A 205 -11.67 -8.82 -8.36
N SER A 206 -12.99 -8.70 -8.18
CA SER A 206 -13.88 -8.07 -9.15
C SER A 206 -13.47 -6.62 -9.42
N ALA A 207 -13.06 -5.85 -8.40
CA ALA A 207 -12.55 -4.50 -8.60
C ALA A 207 -11.25 -4.48 -9.41
N HIS A 208 -10.29 -5.35 -9.09
CA HIS A 208 -9.05 -5.46 -9.86
C HIS A 208 -9.27 -5.91 -11.30
N LEU A 209 -10.12 -6.91 -11.50
CA LEU A 209 -10.44 -7.44 -12.82
C LEU A 209 -11.17 -6.39 -13.68
N THR A 210 -12.17 -5.72 -13.12
CA THR A 210 -12.90 -4.66 -13.84
C THR A 210 -11.94 -3.55 -14.26
N ALA A 211 -11.07 -3.09 -13.36
CA ALA A 211 -10.07 -2.09 -13.68
C ALA A 211 -9.12 -2.55 -14.79
N ALA A 212 -8.62 -3.79 -14.73
CA ALA A 212 -7.76 -4.36 -15.77
C ALA A 212 -8.46 -4.39 -17.14
N LEU A 213 -9.68 -4.93 -17.22
CA LEU A 213 -10.45 -4.99 -18.47
C LEU A 213 -10.75 -3.60 -19.05
N VAL A 214 -11.14 -2.65 -18.21
CA VAL A 214 -11.40 -1.26 -18.61
C VAL A 214 -10.13 -0.60 -19.14
N LEU A 215 -9.00 -0.74 -18.46
CA LEU A 215 -7.73 -0.16 -18.90
C LEU A 215 -7.22 -0.78 -20.19
N MET A 216 -7.40 -2.10 -20.35
CA MET A 216 -7.05 -2.81 -21.58
C MET A 216 -7.85 -2.25 -22.75
N LEU A 217 -9.18 -2.12 -22.58
CA LEU A 217 -10.06 -1.58 -23.61
C LEU A 217 -9.73 -0.11 -23.93
N LEU A 218 -9.43 0.72 -22.93
CA LEU A 218 -9.00 2.11 -23.14
C LEU A 218 -7.69 2.21 -23.93
N MET A 219 -6.72 1.35 -23.63
CA MET A 219 -5.45 1.31 -24.36
C MET A 219 -5.68 0.87 -25.81
N GLU A 220 -6.43 -0.21 -26.04
CA GLU A 220 -6.77 -0.71 -27.38
C GLU A 220 -7.57 0.32 -28.20
N LEU A 221 -8.52 1.03 -27.57
CA LEU A 221 -9.23 2.14 -28.20
C LEU A 221 -8.30 3.30 -28.54
N GLY A 222 -7.32 3.60 -27.69
CA GLY A 222 -6.29 4.59 -27.97
C GLY A 222 -5.46 4.23 -29.21
N VAL A 223 -5.02 2.97 -29.30
CA VAL A 223 -4.28 2.44 -30.46
C VAL A 223 -5.14 2.49 -31.72
N GLU A 224 -6.39 2.02 -31.65
CA GLU A 224 -7.35 2.06 -32.76
C GLU A 224 -7.61 3.49 -33.25
N THR A 225 -7.75 4.45 -32.32
CA THR A 225 -7.95 5.87 -32.65
C THR A 225 -6.72 6.43 -33.38
N CYS A 226 -5.50 6.11 -32.91
CA CYS A 226 -4.28 6.51 -33.58
C CYS A 226 -4.17 5.91 -35.00
N ILE A 227 -4.53 4.64 -35.18
CA ILE A 227 -4.54 4.00 -36.51
C ILE A 227 -5.53 4.72 -37.45
N ARG A 228 -6.76 4.97 -36.98
CA ARG A 228 -7.81 5.65 -37.77
C ARG A 228 -7.44 7.05 -38.22
N HIS A 229 -6.69 7.78 -37.40
CA HIS A 229 -6.21 9.13 -37.72
C HIS A 229 -4.85 9.14 -38.44
N ASN A 230 -4.37 7.99 -38.92
CA ASN A 230 -3.07 7.83 -39.59
C ASN A 230 -1.89 8.35 -38.75
N LEU A 231 -1.96 8.19 -37.42
CA LEU A 231 -0.87 8.49 -36.49
C LEU A 231 0.03 7.28 -36.23
N LEU A 232 -0.51 6.06 -36.40
CA LEU A 232 0.20 4.79 -36.26
C LEU A 232 -0.18 3.83 -37.40
N ALA A 233 0.67 2.85 -37.66
CA ALA A 233 0.53 1.83 -38.69
C ALA A 233 0.42 2.39 -40.13
N THR A 234 1.21 3.42 -40.44
CA THR A 234 1.13 4.14 -41.72
C THR A 234 2.06 3.57 -42.79
N SER A 235 3.30 3.21 -42.43
CA SER A 235 4.31 2.72 -43.38
C SER A 235 4.99 1.40 -42.97
N GLY A 236 4.45 0.74 -41.93
CA GLY A 236 4.91 -0.58 -41.47
C GLY A 236 5.93 -0.48 -40.33
N TYR A 237 6.69 -1.56 -40.10
CA TYR A 237 7.56 -1.72 -38.92
C TYR A 237 8.73 -0.73 -38.77
N HIS A 238 8.93 0.14 -39.76
CA HIS A 238 10.12 1.00 -39.85
C HIS A 238 9.75 2.48 -40.08
N SER A 239 8.57 2.91 -39.65
CA SER A 239 8.08 4.28 -39.84
C SER A 239 9.07 5.35 -39.33
N LEU A 240 9.61 5.16 -38.12
CA LEU A 240 10.62 6.04 -37.54
C LEU A 240 11.92 6.09 -38.35
N TYR A 241 12.33 4.95 -38.93
CA TYR A 241 13.52 4.88 -39.78
C TYR A 241 13.31 5.60 -41.12
N GLU A 242 12.13 5.48 -41.72
CA GLU A 242 11.78 6.21 -42.95
C GLU A 242 11.73 7.72 -42.70
N TRP A 243 11.11 8.14 -41.60
CA TRP A 243 11.15 9.54 -41.16
C TRP A 243 12.59 10.01 -40.95
N TYR A 244 13.41 9.26 -40.22
CA TYR A 244 14.83 9.58 -40.03
C TYR A 244 15.56 9.75 -41.35
N ARG A 245 15.37 8.83 -42.31
CA ARG A 245 15.99 8.91 -43.63
C ARG A 245 15.54 10.15 -44.40
N SER A 246 14.27 10.52 -44.33
CA SER A 246 13.77 11.74 -44.98
C SER A 246 14.43 12.99 -44.41
N VAL A 247 14.52 13.11 -43.08
CA VAL A 247 15.16 14.25 -42.40
C VAL A 247 16.67 14.26 -42.63
N GLU A 248 17.32 13.09 -42.60
CA GLU A 248 18.75 12.93 -42.87
C GLU A 248 19.11 13.39 -44.28
N ILE A 249 18.28 13.09 -45.29
CA ILE A 249 18.49 13.51 -46.67
C ILE A 249 18.28 15.03 -46.82
N GLU A 250 17.23 15.57 -46.22
CA GLU A 250 16.87 16.99 -46.34
C GLU A 250 17.85 17.91 -45.61
N HIS A 251 18.21 17.59 -44.36
CA HIS A 251 18.98 18.48 -43.49
C HIS A 251 20.48 18.18 -43.47
N PHE A 252 20.88 16.97 -43.87
CA PHE A 252 22.28 16.53 -43.83
C PHE A 252 22.68 15.83 -45.14
N PRO A 253 22.81 16.57 -46.27
CA PRO A 253 23.25 15.97 -47.53
C PRO A 253 24.66 15.36 -47.42
N ASP A 254 24.94 14.31 -48.18
CA ASP A 254 26.23 13.61 -48.20
C ASP A 254 27.04 13.91 -49.48
N PRO A 255 27.63 15.11 -49.62
CA PRO A 255 28.33 15.52 -50.84
C PRO A 255 29.59 14.68 -51.11
N THR A 256 30.12 13.99 -50.09
CA THR A 256 31.33 13.17 -50.21
C THR A 256 31.05 11.67 -50.39
N GLY A 257 29.78 11.27 -50.41
CA GLY A 257 29.37 9.86 -50.47
C GLY A 257 29.93 9.01 -49.32
N LEU A 258 30.17 9.61 -48.15
CA LEU A 258 30.71 8.90 -46.99
C LEU A 258 29.75 7.82 -46.48
N ARG A 259 28.44 8.10 -46.45
CA ARG A 259 27.42 7.15 -45.97
C ARG A 259 27.32 5.94 -46.89
N ALA A 260 27.32 6.18 -48.21
CA ALA A 260 27.32 5.10 -49.20
C ALA A 260 28.57 4.21 -49.09
N ARG A 261 29.75 4.82 -48.84
CA ARG A 261 30.98 4.08 -48.59
C ARG A 261 30.93 3.28 -47.30
N ILE A 262 30.40 3.82 -46.20
CA ILE A 262 30.23 3.11 -44.93
C ILE A 262 29.25 1.95 -45.08
N GLU A 263 28.13 2.16 -45.78
CA GLU A 263 27.17 1.10 -46.09
C GLU A 263 27.85 -0.04 -46.87
N GLN A 264 28.65 0.29 -47.89
CA GLN A 264 29.41 -0.69 -48.66
C GLN A 264 30.46 -1.41 -47.81
N TRP A 265 31.25 -0.69 -47.00
CA TRP A 265 32.28 -1.25 -46.13
C TRP A 265 31.72 -2.16 -45.04
N THR A 266 30.50 -1.88 -44.60
CA THR A 266 29.80 -2.67 -43.58
C THR A 266 28.88 -3.74 -44.18
N PHE A 267 28.90 -3.94 -45.51
CA PHE A 267 28.00 -4.87 -46.20
C PHE A 267 26.52 -4.66 -45.87
N GLY A 268 26.10 -3.40 -45.69
CA GLY A 268 24.73 -3.02 -45.33
C GLY A 268 24.41 -3.14 -43.82
N LEU A 269 25.38 -3.53 -42.97
CA LEU A 269 25.15 -3.66 -41.53
C LEU A 269 24.89 -2.30 -40.88
N TYR A 270 25.56 -1.22 -41.30
CA TYR A 270 25.36 0.12 -40.75
C TYR A 270 23.89 0.60 -40.82
N PRO A 271 23.25 0.69 -42.00
CA PRO A 271 21.86 1.11 -42.08
C PRO A 271 20.91 0.08 -41.47
N ALA A 272 21.23 -1.22 -41.53
CA ALA A 272 20.42 -2.26 -40.89
C ALA A 272 20.39 -2.10 -39.36
N CYS A 273 21.54 -1.87 -38.72
CA CYS A 273 21.62 -1.63 -37.28
C CYS A 273 20.78 -0.43 -36.85
N ILE A 274 20.88 0.70 -37.55
CA ILE A 274 20.06 1.89 -37.26
C ILE A 274 18.58 1.58 -37.44
N LYS A 275 18.20 0.93 -38.55
CA LYS A 275 16.83 0.55 -38.86
C LYS A 275 16.20 -0.32 -37.78
N TYR A 276 16.89 -1.39 -37.36
CA TYR A 276 16.36 -2.30 -36.33
C TYR A 276 16.41 -1.69 -34.93
N LEU A 277 17.40 -0.85 -34.62
CA LEU A 277 17.45 -0.10 -33.37
C LEU A 277 16.25 0.85 -33.25
N MET A 278 15.96 1.62 -34.30
CA MET A 278 14.82 2.54 -34.35
C MET A 278 13.49 1.80 -34.20
N SER A 279 13.30 0.65 -34.87
CA SER A 279 12.12 -0.18 -34.66
C SER A 279 11.97 -0.69 -33.23
N ALA A 280 13.06 -0.94 -32.51
CA ALA A 280 12.99 -1.33 -31.10
C ALA A 280 12.52 -0.18 -30.18
N PHE A 281 12.74 1.08 -30.58
CA PHE A 281 12.26 2.26 -29.86
C PHE A 281 10.87 2.72 -30.31
N ASP A 282 10.42 2.32 -31.51
CA ASP A 282 9.09 2.64 -32.07
C ASP A 282 8.03 1.60 -31.65
N VAL A 283 7.94 1.36 -30.34
CA VAL A 283 7.05 0.35 -29.75
C VAL A 283 5.57 0.56 -30.09
N PRO A 284 5.01 1.80 -30.10
CA PRO A 284 3.64 2.03 -30.54
C PRO A 284 3.38 1.60 -31.99
N GLU A 285 4.29 1.90 -32.92
CA GLU A 285 4.15 1.50 -34.32
C GLU A 285 4.23 -0.03 -34.45
N VAL A 286 5.20 -0.67 -33.80
CA VAL A 286 5.32 -2.13 -33.77
C VAL A 286 4.03 -2.78 -33.24
N MET A 287 3.46 -2.24 -32.17
CA MET A 287 2.21 -2.70 -31.59
C MET A 287 1.03 -2.52 -32.56
N ALA A 288 0.89 -1.35 -33.18
CA ALA A 288 -0.21 -1.02 -34.09
C ALA A 288 -0.16 -1.81 -35.41
N VAL A 289 1.02 -1.93 -36.04
CA VAL A 289 1.24 -2.70 -37.26
C VAL A 289 0.98 -4.19 -36.99
N THR A 290 1.54 -4.73 -35.90
CA THR A 290 1.34 -6.15 -35.56
C THR A 290 -0.11 -6.44 -35.21
N ARG A 291 -0.78 -5.56 -34.44
CA ARG A 291 -2.21 -5.64 -34.18
C ARG A 291 -3.02 -5.70 -35.47
N THR A 292 -2.76 -4.79 -36.41
CA THR A 292 -3.45 -4.76 -37.72
C THR A 292 -3.25 -6.07 -38.50
N ASN A 293 -2.04 -6.63 -38.47
CA ASN A 293 -1.75 -7.91 -39.10
C ASN A 293 -2.48 -9.08 -38.41
N ILE A 294 -2.49 -9.13 -37.08
CA ILE A 294 -3.24 -10.14 -36.30
C ILE A 294 -4.73 -10.06 -36.61
N CYS A 295 -5.30 -8.85 -36.67
CA CYS A 295 -6.72 -8.66 -36.90
C CYS A 295 -7.17 -9.04 -38.31
N LYS A 296 -6.28 -8.92 -39.31
CA LYS A 296 -6.56 -9.32 -40.70
C LYS A 296 -6.32 -10.80 -40.96
N HIS A 297 -5.23 -11.37 -40.45
CA HIS A 297 -4.74 -12.71 -40.82
C HIS A 297 -4.81 -13.74 -39.68
N GLY A 298 -5.22 -13.32 -38.49
CA GLY A 298 -5.22 -14.14 -37.29
C GLY A 298 -3.85 -14.25 -36.62
N MET A 299 -3.84 -14.60 -35.33
CA MET A 299 -2.61 -14.73 -34.52
C MET A 299 -1.67 -15.84 -35.03
N VAL A 300 -2.20 -16.85 -35.73
CA VAL A 300 -1.44 -17.97 -36.32
C VAL A 300 -0.50 -17.51 -37.43
N SER A 301 -0.75 -16.36 -38.05
CA SER A 301 0.11 -15.79 -39.10
C SER A 301 1.45 -15.28 -38.57
N LEU A 302 1.58 -15.07 -37.25
CA LEU A 302 2.81 -14.58 -36.63
C LEU A 302 3.77 -15.72 -36.29
N SER A 303 5.06 -15.46 -36.51
CA SER A 303 6.11 -16.30 -35.93
C SER A 303 6.09 -16.21 -34.40
N ARG A 304 6.62 -17.23 -33.73
CA ARG A 304 6.74 -17.23 -32.25
C ARG A 304 7.51 -16.02 -31.73
N GLY A 305 8.58 -15.62 -32.43
CA GLY A 305 9.34 -14.40 -32.11
C GLY A 305 8.52 -13.14 -32.29
N GLY A 306 7.74 -13.04 -33.38
CA GLY A 306 6.83 -11.90 -33.62
C GLY A 306 5.75 -11.78 -32.54
N ALA A 307 5.16 -12.90 -32.11
CA ALA A 307 4.20 -12.92 -31.00
C ALA A 307 4.84 -12.46 -29.68
N ILE A 308 6.06 -12.90 -29.37
CA ILE A 308 6.79 -12.45 -28.17
C ILE A 308 7.04 -10.95 -28.22
N ILE A 309 7.51 -10.43 -29.35
CA ILE A 309 7.76 -8.98 -29.53
C ILE A 309 6.46 -8.20 -29.37
N TYR A 310 5.36 -8.69 -29.93
CA TYR A 310 4.04 -8.07 -29.78
C TYR A 310 3.61 -7.99 -28.31
N TYR A 311 3.58 -9.12 -27.60
CA TYR A 311 3.16 -9.13 -26.19
C TYR A 311 4.12 -8.36 -25.28
N ALA A 312 5.42 -8.34 -25.58
CA ALA A 312 6.37 -7.49 -24.86
C ALA A 312 6.07 -6.00 -25.08
N SER A 313 5.74 -5.60 -26.32
CA SER A 313 5.37 -4.23 -26.67
C SER A 313 4.09 -3.80 -25.95
N VAL A 314 3.05 -4.64 -26.00
CA VAL A 314 1.78 -4.42 -25.28
C VAL A 314 2.01 -4.35 -23.78
N PHE A 315 2.81 -5.26 -23.21
CA PHE A 315 3.12 -5.27 -21.79
C PHE A 315 3.74 -3.96 -21.34
N LEU A 316 4.74 -3.43 -22.06
CA LEU A 316 5.42 -2.19 -21.67
C LEU A 316 4.44 -1.02 -21.51
N TYR A 317 3.54 -0.82 -22.48
CA TYR A 317 2.56 0.27 -22.43
C TYR A 317 1.45 0.00 -21.42
N TYR A 318 0.89 -1.20 -21.43
CA TYR A 318 -0.19 -1.56 -20.54
C TYR A 318 0.25 -1.54 -19.07
N TRP A 319 1.48 -1.96 -18.79
CA TRP A 319 2.06 -1.92 -17.44
C TRP A 319 2.18 -0.47 -16.94
N VAL A 320 2.78 0.44 -17.71
CA VAL A 320 2.87 1.86 -17.34
C VAL A 320 1.49 2.46 -17.10
N PHE A 321 0.54 2.15 -17.98
CA PHE A 321 -0.83 2.67 -17.90
C PHE A 321 -1.63 2.13 -16.71
N SER A 322 -1.45 0.86 -16.36
CA SER A 322 -2.25 0.18 -15.34
C SER A 322 -1.74 0.32 -13.91
N THR A 323 -0.42 0.42 -13.72
CA THR A 323 0.21 0.47 -12.39
C THR A 323 -0.39 1.50 -11.41
N PRO A 324 -0.76 2.74 -11.80
CA PRO A 324 -1.37 3.68 -10.87
C PRO A 324 -2.70 3.18 -10.29
N VAL A 325 -3.49 2.51 -11.14
CA VAL A 325 -4.84 2.04 -10.80
C VAL A 325 -4.77 0.80 -9.93
N VAL A 326 -3.82 -0.11 -10.18
CA VAL A 326 -3.63 -1.31 -9.34
C VAL A 326 -3.38 -0.93 -7.89
N SER A 327 -2.42 -0.01 -7.67
CA SER A 327 -2.11 0.51 -6.34
C SER A 327 -3.28 1.26 -5.70
N LEU A 328 -4.07 2.00 -6.50
CA LEU A 328 -5.26 2.71 -6.02
C LEU A 328 -6.34 1.73 -5.53
N VAL A 329 -6.61 0.66 -6.29
CA VAL A 329 -7.59 -0.37 -5.91
C VAL A 329 -7.17 -1.07 -4.62
N PHE A 330 -5.88 -1.44 -4.49
CA PHE A 330 -5.37 -2.09 -3.28
C PHE A 330 -5.34 -1.17 -2.06
N GLY A 331 -4.90 0.08 -2.23
CA GLY A 331 -4.96 1.09 -1.17
C GLY A 331 -6.39 1.40 -0.71
N SER A 332 -7.35 1.44 -1.65
CA SER A 332 -8.78 1.61 -1.33
C SER A 332 -9.34 0.41 -0.59
N TYR A 333 -8.93 -0.80 -0.96
CA TYR A 333 -9.27 -2.02 -0.23
C TYR A 333 -8.80 -1.97 1.22
N LEU A 334 -7.52 -1.66 1.46
CA LEU A 334 -7.00 -1.53 2.84
C LEU A 334 -7.75 -0.47 3.63
N TYR A 335 -8.04 0.68 3.02
CA TYR A 335 -8.82 1.77 3.65
C TYR A 335 -10.24 1.34 4.01
N ILE A 336 -10.94 0.63 3.12
CA ILE A 336 -12.30 0.16 3.38
C ILE A 336 -12.31 -0.92 4.46
N CYS A 337 -11.39 -1.88 4.37
CA CYS A 337 -11.28 -2.96 5.33
C CYS A 337 -10.96 -2.47 6.73
N ILE A 338 -10.03 -1.53 6.89
CA ILE A 338 -9.61 -1.06 8.20
C ILE A 338 -10.70 -0.22 8.89
N ASN A 339 -11.37 0.67 8.14
CA ASN A 339 -12.33 1.61 8.74
C ASN A 339 -13.74 1.02 8.93
N TRP A 340 -14.19 0.11 8.06
CA TRP A 340 -15.56 -0.41 8.12
C TRP A 340 -15.63 -1.87 8.55
N LEU A 341 -14.61 -2.67 8.24
CA LEU A 341 -14.58 -4.09 8.61
C LEU A 341 -13.67 -4.36 9.81
N HIS A 342 -12.88 -3.37 10.24
CA HIS A 342 -11.87 -3.48 11.28
C HIS A 342 -10.87 -4.64 11.01
N LEU A 343 -10.51 -4.84 9.74
CA LEU A 343 -9.55 -5.85 9.29
C LEU A 343 -8.23 -5.20 8.87
N HIS A 344 -7.17 -6.00 8.75
CA HIS A 344 -5.86 -5.59 8.22
C HIS A 344 -5.18 -4.49 9.03
N PHE A 345 -5.28 -4.54 10.36
CA PHE A 345 -4.70 -3.48 11.21
C PHE A 345 -3.20 -3.32 11.03
N ASP A 346 -2.49 -4.41 10.75
CA ASP A 346 -1.05 -4.40 10.54
C ASP A 346 -0.73 -3.96 9.11
N GLU A 347 -1.33 -4.57 8.09
CA GLU A 347 -1.07 -4.30 6.68
C GLU A 347 -1.47 -2.87 6.27
N ALA A 348 -2.60 -2.37 6.77
CA ALA A 348 -3.10 -1.03 6.46
C ALA A 348 -2.24 0.08 7.06
N PHE A 349 -1.49 -0.16 8.13
CA PHE A 349 -0.66 0.87 8.76
C PHE A 349 0.85 0.66 8.52
N SER A 350 1.31 -0.58 8.40
CA SER A 350 2.68 -0.91 7.98
C SER A 350 2.97 -0.37 6.58
N SER A 351 2.02 -0.48 5.66
CA SER A 351 2.12 0.06 4.29
C SER A 351 2.26 1.60 4.26
N LEU A 352 1.81 2.31 5.29
CA LEU A 352 1.96 3.76 5.41
C LEU A 352 3.32 4.19 5.99
N ARG A 353 4.00 3.29 6.70
CA ARG A 353 5.33 3.50 7.32
C ARG A 353 5.38 4.78 8.15
N ILE A 354 4.39 4.96 9.02
CA ILE A 354 4.23 6.17 9.83
C ILE A 354 5.14 6.08 11.05
N ALA A 355 6.31 6.71 10.99
CA ALA A 355 7.24 6.79 12.13
C ALA A 355 6.79 7.78 13.23
N ASN A 356 5.75 8.56 12.97
CA ASN A 356 5.17 9.56 13.88
C ASN A 356 4.41 8.92 15.05
N TYR A 357 3.89 9.75 15.97
CA TYR A 357 3.12 9.33 17.14
C TYR A 357 3.91 8.46 18.14
N LYS A 358 5.04 9.00 18.63
CA LYS A 358 5.86 8.36 19.66
C LYS A 358 5.36 8.71 21.05
N SER A 359 5.48 7.78 22.00
CA SER A 359 5.13 8.02 23.39
C SER A 359 5.93 7.13 24.33
N PHE A 360 6.04 7.54 25.59
CA PHE A 360 6.57 6.73 26.68
C PHE A 360 5.74 6.96 27.94
N THR A 361 5.63 5.93 28.78
CA THR A 361 4.92 6.00 30.06
C THR A 361 5.92 6.13 31.19
N ARG A 362 5.74 7.15 32.03
CA ARG A 362 6.51 7.39 33.25
C ARG A 362 5.66 7.03 34.46
N PHE A 363 6.29 6.30 35.38
CA PHE A 363 5.72 5.89 36.66
C PHE A 363 6.36 6.70 37.79
N HIS A 364 5.55 7.16 38.73
CA HIS A 364 5.98 7.87 39.91
C HIS A 364 5.27 7.28 41.13
N ILE A 365 6.04 6.62 41.99
CA ILE A 365 5.53 6.10 43.27
C ILE A 365 5.61 7.25 44.27
N LYS A 366 4.45 7.71 44.76
CA LYS A 366 4.33 8.77 45.74
C LYS A 366 4.73 8.29 47.13
N GLN A 367 4.96 9.23 48.05
CA GLN A 367 5.33 8.94 49.43
C GLN A 367 4.22 8.19 50.20
N ASP A 368 2.96 8.38 49.81
CA ASP A 368 1.80 7.68 50.35
C ASP A 368 1.61 6.27 49.74
N GLY A 369 2.48 5.88 48.79
CA GLY A 369 2.45 4.60 48.10
C GLY A 369 1.66 4.61 46.79
N ASP A 370 0.88 5.65 46.50
CA ASP A 370 0.09 5.74 45.27
C ASP A 370 0.99 5.76 44.03
N LEU A 371 0.56 5.07 42.98
CA LEU A 371 1.27 5.02 41.70
C LEU A 371 0.65 6.03 40.73
N GLU A 372 1.35 7.12 40.52
CA GLU A 372 1.01 8.13 39.53
C GLU A 372 1.63 7.79 38.18
N VAL A 373 0.81 7.82 37.13
CA VAL A 373 1.17 7.36 35.80
C VAL A 373 0.96 8.48 34.79
N PHE A 374 2.02 8.85 34.08
CA PHE A 374 1.99 9.85 33.01
C PHE A 374 2.35 9.20 31.68
N THR A 375 1.59 9.45 30.64
CA THR A 375 1.99 9.11 29.28
C THR A 375 2.32 10.39 28.52
N LEU A 376 3.57 10.51 28.11
CA LEU A 376 4.07 11.66 27.36
C LEU A 376 4.26 11.26 25.90
N ALA A 377 3.83 12.11 24.98
CA ALA A 377 3.82 11.80 23.56
C ALA A 377 4.24 12.97 22.67
N VAL A 378 4.73 12.62 21.47
CA VAL A 378 5.16 13.51 20.40
C VAL A 378 4.49 13.09 19.09
N ASP A 379 3.71 13.99 18.50
CA ASP A 379 2.93 13.71 17.29
C ASP A 379 3.84 13.53 16.07
N LYS A 380 4.87 14.38 15.91
CA LYS A 380 5.82 14.35 14.79
C LYS A 380 7.24 14.18 15.29
N VAL A 381 7.88 13.09 14.90
CA VAL A 381 9.30 12.87 15.24
C VAL A 381 10.23 13.66 14.32
N PRO A 382 11.27 14.31 14.87
CA PRO A 382 12.31 14.96 14.07
C PRO A 382 13.12 13.92 13.29
N LYS A 383 13.44 14.25 12.04
CA LYS A 383 14.28 13.41 11.15
C LYS A 383 15.70 13.91 11.03
N GLU A 384 15.91 15.19 11.28
CA GLU A 384 17.21 15.84 11.20
C GLU A 384 17.56 16.36 12.59
N TRP A 385 18.71 15.90 13.08
CA TRP A 385 19.26 16.26 14.36
C TRP A 385 20.54 17.07 14.17
N LYS A 386 20.83 17.99 15.09
CA LYS A 386 22.08 18.73 15.15
C LYS A 386 22.59 18.76 16.58
N LEU A 387 23.89 18.99 16.73
CA LEU A 387 24.50 19.20 18.05
C LEU A 387 23.85 20.42 18.70
N ASP A 388 23.49 20.30 19.98
CA ASP A 388 22.99 21.43 20.73
C ASP A 388 24.15 22.31 21.23
N SER A 389 24.22 23.54 20.71
CA SER A 389 25.26 24.50 21.08
C SER A 389 25.20 24.85 22.58
N ASP A 390 24.00 24.83 23.19
CA ASP A 390 23.85 25.10 24.62
C ASP A 390 24.43 23.96 25.48
N TRP A 391 24.27 22.71 25.02
CA TRP A 391 24.91 21.55 25.63
C TRP A 391 26.43 21.57 25.46
N GLU A 392 26.93 22.05 24.33
CA GLU A 392 28.37 22.13 24.06
C GLU A 392 29.07 23.21 24.90
N ASN A 393 28.40 24.35 25.05
CA ASN A 393 28.91 25.51 25.78
C ASN A 393 28.74 25.40 27.31
N GLU A 394 27.93 24.47 27.81
CA GLU A 394 27.76 24.25 29.24
C GLU A 394 29.05 23.66 29.86
N LEU A 395 29.56 24.37 30.88
CA LEU A 395 30.74 23.95 31.63
C LEU A 395 30.52 22.56 32.26
N ARG A 396 31.35 21.60 31.86
CA ARG A 396 31.27 20.23 32.36
C ARG A 396 31.90 20.15 33.75
N GLN A 397 31.08 19.90 34.77
CA GLN A 397 31.60 19.52 36.07
C GLN A 397 32.02 18.04 36.03
N PRO A 398 33.17 17.68 36.63
CA PRO A 398 33.58 16.28 36.77
C PRO A 398 32.44 15.49 37.43
N GLN A 399 32.10 14.33 36.87
CA GLN A 399 31.10 13.38 37.41
C GLN A 399 29.63 13.83 37.37
N GLN A 400 29.28 14.99 36.78
CA GLN A 400 27.88 15.38 36.64
C GLN A 400 27.16 14.52 35.57
N MET A 401 26.10 13.82 35.99
CA MET A 401 25.25 13.05 35.09
C MET A 401 24.46 13.95 34.14
N SER A 402 24.26 13.53 32.89
CA SER A 402 23.60 14.35 31.86
C SER A 402 22.22 14.88 32.28
N HIS A 403 21.42 14.10 33.00
CA HIS A 403 20.07 14.51 33.42
C HIS A 403 20.04 15.57 34.53
N HIS A 404 21.17 15.87 35.17
CA HIS A 404 21.32 16.97 36.14
C HIS A 404 21.84 18.26 35.51
N ARG A 405 22.10 18.26 34.21
CA ARG A 405 22.56 19.43 33.46
C ARG A 405 21.40 20.33 33.10
N LYS A 406 21.68 21.62 32.89
CA LYS A 406 20.68 22.58 32.39
C LYS A 406 20.23 22.20 30.97
N TYR A 407 21.17 21.71 30.17
CA TYR A 407 20.92 21.18 28.83
C TYR A 407 21.31 19.71 28.82
N PRO A 408 20.37 18.78 29.10
CA PRO A 408 20.71 17.38 29.31
C PRO A 408 20.96 16.59 28.02
N SER A 409 20.45 17.07 26.88
CA SER A 409 20.55 16.38 25.59
C SER A 409 21.70 16.93 24.74
N THR A 410 22.57 16.04 24.26
CA THR A 410 23.61 16.39 23.28
C THR A 410 23.02 16.82 21.93
N TRP A 411 21.83 16.31 21.60
CA TRP A 411 21.19 16.52 20.31
C TRP A 411 19.89 17.31 20.46
N ARG A 412 19.65 18.19 19.52
CA ARG A 412 18.38 18.90 19.35
C ARG A 412 17.85 18.74 17.94
N ALA A 413 16.54 18.87 17.76
CA ALA A 413 15.99 18.84 16.42
C ALA A 413 16.51 20.04 15.62
N LYS A 414 16.80 19.84 14.34
CA LYS A 414 17.24 20.93 13.46
C LYS A 414 16.16 22.02 13.34
N SER A 415 14.89 21.61 13.31
CA SER A 415 13.73 22.50 13.38
C SER A 415 13.22 22.60 14.82
N ILE A 416 13.17 23.82 15.36
CA ILE A 416 12.71 24.10 16.74
C ILE A 416 11.26 23.63 16.95
N PHE A 417 10.41 23.74 15.92
CA PHE A 417 9.00 23.32 15.95
C PHE A 417 8.82 21.80 15.97
N GLN A 418 9.87 21.02 15.74
CA GLN A 418 9.87 19.56 15.81
C GLN A 418 10.70 19.05 16.98
N ASP A 419 11.24 19.93 17.81
CA ASP A 419 12.04 19.54 18.96
C ASP A 419 11.13 18.87 20.01
N PRO A 420 11.44 17.63 20.46
CA PRO A 420 10.66 16.98 21.50
C PRO A 420 10.51 17.82 22.76
N ILE A 421 11.49 18.65 23.12
CA ILE A 421 11.41 19.53 24.31
C ILE A 421 10.20 20.48 24.22
N ASN A 422 9.87 20.95 23.01
CA ASN A 422 8.80 21.91 22.77
C ASN A 422 7.48 21.26 22.32
N THR A 423 7.53 20.01 21.87
CA THR A 423 6.38 19.33 21.25
C THR A 423 5.78 18.22 22.12
N LEU A 424 6.50 17.81 23.17
CA LEU A 424 6.04 16.80 24.12
C LEU A 424 4.80 17.29 24.87
N ARG A 425 3.78 16.44 24.95
CA ARG A 425 2.57 16.69 25.75
C ARG A 425 2.17 15.45 26.53
N ILE A 426 1.47 15.65 27.64
CA ILE A 426 0.85 14.57 28.40
C ILE A 426 -0.46 14.20 27.69
N VAL A 427 -0.58 12.95 27.23
CA VAL A 427 -1.78 12.44 26.55
C VAL A 427 -2.70 11.64 27.47
N ASP A 428 -2.18 11.21 28.61
CA ASP A 428 -2.96 10.60 29.67
C ASP A 428 -2.25 10.76 31.02
N HIS A 429 -3.04 10.91 32.07
CA HIS A 429 -2.58 10.98 33.45
C HIS A 429 -3.63 10.33 34.35
N PHE A 430 -3.20 9.39 35.20
CA PHE A 430 -4.05 8.76 36.20
C PHE A 430 -3.25 8.30 37.41
N VAL A 431 -3.95 8.11 38.52
CA VAL A 431 -3.38 7.64 39.79
C VAL A 431 -4.02 6.30 40.14
N ILE A 432 -3.18 5.33 40.47
CA ILE A 432 -3.59 4.05 41.05
C ILE A 432 -3.37 4.17 42.55
N GLN A 433 -4.47 4.13 43.29
CA GLN A 433 -4.43 4.22 44.74
C GLN A 433 -3.92 2.92 45.35
N THR A 434 -3.14 3.06 46.42
CA THR A 434 -2.81 1.94 47.30
C THR A 434 -4.03 1.53 48.10
N ASP A 435 -4.22 0.21 48.25
CA ASP A 435 -5.21 -0.30 49.19
C ASP A 435 -4.69 0.01 50.59
N LYS A 436 -5.21 1.07 51.22
CA LYS A 436 -4.91 1.33 52.62
C LYS A 436 -5.56 0.22 53.45
N PRO A 437 -4.83 -0.43 54.38
CA PRO A 437 -5.48 -1.31 55.34
C PRO A 437 -6.49 -0.49 56.13
N GLU A 438 -7.73 -0.98 56.22
CA GLU A 438 -8.76 -0.46 57.13
C GLU A 438 -8.34 -0.56 58.60
#